data_AF-A0A4Y3KKH7-F1
#
_entry.id   AF-A0A4Y3KKH7-F1
#
_cell.length_a   1.000
_cell.length_b   1.000
_cell.length_c   1.000
_cell.angle_alpha   90.00
_cell.angle_beta   90.00
_cell.angle_gamma   90.00
#
_symmetry.space_group_name_H-M   'P 1'
#
loop_
_entity.id
_entity.type
_entity.pdbx_description
1 polymer ?
#
loop_
_entity_poly.entity_id
_entity_poly.type
_entity_poly.pdbx_seq_one_letter_code
_entity_poly.pdbx_strand_id
1 'polypeptide(L)'
;MSIGNPWIGAWNKIIGDGLATAEDVLSRTAVPSSARAAWYPVRDGLREIRDEMQTLSRQATTASLNRDLVPQARVRVLKEYREQAREKIAPNASAVTAAVQRTIEILREASSPQRPAPHDAAQETAILGIKADLQMVLAPAGTGLDLTARLRRLLERALRDGDTLRAWVLCSQWGEDYLTSRDAEQYVSSWSIYLSETLSKFTPAGQIGEVRNAYDDLTNPQTGATGIVLAMNTLIDRVLNEMVEAAVRAEGNAIVLTPSLT
;
A
#
# COMPACT_ATOMS: atom_id res chain seq x y z
N MET A 1 -28.84 20.30 10.94
CA MET A 1 -27.60 19.49 10.89
C MET A 1 -27.71 18.63 9.64
N SER A 2 -26.94 18.91 8.59
CA SER A 2 -26.82 17.95 7.47
C SER A 2 -26.23 16.69 8.08
N ILE A 3 -26.92 15.56 7.92
CA ILE A 3 -26.39 14.25 8.26
C ILE A 3 -25.32 14.00 7.20
N GLY A 4 -24.11 14.51 7.44
CA GLY A 4 -23.01 14.44 6.47
C GLY A 4 -22.80 13.00 6.05
N ASN A 5 -22.41 12.77 4.80
CA ASN A 5 -22.15 11.45 4.25
C ASN A 5 -20.81 10.91 4.79
N PRO A 6 -20.77 10.11 5.88
CA PRO A 6 -19.52 9.72 6.55
C PRO A 6 -18.54 8.99 5.63
N TRP A 7 -19.01 8.15 4.69
CA TRP A 7 -18.10 7.37 3.85
C TRP A 7 -17.46 8.22 2.78
N ILE A 8 -18.22 9.15 2.19
CA ILE A 8 -17.68 10.16 1.28
C ILE A 8 -16.66 11.06 1.99
N GLY A 9 -16.95 11.48 3.23
CA GLY A 9 -16.01 12.28 4.04
C GLY A 9 -14.72 11.50 4.35
N ALA A 10 -14.85 10.24 4.80
CA ALA A 10 -13.70 9.38 5.08
C ALA A 10 -12.87 9.10 3.83
N TRP A 11 -13.52 8.84 2.68
CA TRP A 11 -12.87 8.68 1.38
C TRP A 11 -12.06 9.91 1.02
N ASN A 12 -12.68 11.10 1.05
CA ASN A 12 -11.99 12.34 0.68
C ASN A 12 -10.77 12.60 1.55
N LYS A 13 -10.91 12.34 2.86
CA LYS A 13 -9.80 12.49 3.81
C LYS A 13 -8.67 11.51 3.53
N ILE A 14 -8.95 10.21 3.46
CA ILE A 14 -7.91 9.18 3.29
C ILE A 14 -7.19 9.34 1.95
N ILE A 15 -7.92 9.62 0.87
CA ILE A 15 -7.30 9.86 -0.44
C ILE A 15 -6.51 11.16 -0.43
N GLY A 16 -7.03 12.23 0.16
CA GLY A 16 -6.34 13.51 0.25
C GLY A 16 -5.05 13.44 1.06
N ASP A 17 -5.11 12.89 2.27
CA ASP A 17 -3.96 12.72 3.16
C ASP A 17 -2.91 11.81 2.51
N GLY A 18 -3.33 10.69 1.91
CA GLY A 18 -2.44 9.75 1.23
C GLY A 18 -1.72 10.35 0.02
N LEU A 19 -2.43 11.17 -0.78
CA LEU A 19 -1.83 11.91 -1.90
C LEU A 19 -0.85 12.97 -1.41
N ALA A 20 -1.25 13.78 -0.43
CA ALA A 20 -0.40 14.85 0.10
C ALA A 20 0.91 14.30 0.68
N THR A 21 0.82 13.23 1.48
CA THR A 21 2.00 12.55 2.03
C THR A 21 2.87 11.97 0.91
N ALA A 22 2.28 11.34 -0.10
CA ALA A 22 3.04 10.80 -1.21
C ALA A 22 3.73 11.87 -2.05
N GLU A 23 3.08 12.99 -2.33
CA GLU A 23 3.66 14.11 -3.07
C GLU A 23 4.83 14.75 -2.30
N ASP A 24 4.69 14.94 -0.98
CA ASP A 24 5.79 15.40 -0.13
C ASP A 24 6.96 14.42 -0.15
N VAL A 25 6.69 13.15 0.16
CA VAL A 25 7.71 12.10 0.30
C VAL A 25 8.44 11.85 -1.02
N LEU A 26 7.71 11.68 -2.12
CA LEU A 26 8.30 11.32 -3.41
C LEU A 26 9.06 12.48 -4.06
N SER A 27 8.86 13.72 -3.60
CA SER A 27 9.65 14.88 -4.04
C SER A 27 11.06 14.92 -3.44
N ARG A 28 11.31 14.16 -2.37
CA ARG A 28 12.60 14.14 -1.65
C ARG A 28 13.73 13.60 -2.54
N THR A 29 14.90 14.25 -2.49
CA THR A 29 16.04 13.91 -3.36
C THR A 29 16.59 12.51 -3.13
N ALA A 30 16.50 11.98 -1.92
CA ALA A 30 16.93 10.63 -1.59
C ALA A 30 16.05 9.54 -2.24
N VAL A 31 14.81 9.85 -2.60
CA VAL A 31 13.87 8.89 -3.17
C VAL A 31 14.27 8.52 -4.61
N PRO A 32 14.40 7.21 -4.92
CA PRO A 32 14.71 6.74 -6.26
C PRO A 32 13.71 7.26 -7.30
N SER A 33 14.21 7.65 -8.47
CA SER A 33 13.34 8.09 -9.58
C SER A 33 12.39 6.99 -10.07
N SER A 34 12.75 5.71 -9.87
CA SER A 34 11.88 4.56 -10.15
C SER A 34 10.63 4.52 -9.26
N ALA A 35 10.72 4.93 -7.98
CA ALA A 35 9.56 5.02 -7.09
C ALA A 35 8.61 6.13 -7.55
N ARG A 36 9.15 7.30 -7.91
CA ARG A 36 8.38 8.39 -8.55
C ARG A 36 7.71 7.93 -9.85
N ALA A 37 8.44 7.18 -10.66
CA ALA A 37 7.92 6.65 -11.92
C ALA A 37 6.72 5.69 -11.71
N ALA A 38 6.83 4.80 -10.72
CA ALA A 38 5.76 3.87 -10.36
C ALA A 38 4.51 4.58 -9.80
N TRP A 39 4.67 5.77 -9.21
CA TRP A 39 3.57 6.55 -8.64
C TRP A 39 2.73 7.31 -9.67
N TYR A 40 3.29 7.72 -10.82
CA TYR A 40 2.58 8.59 -11.78
C TYR A 40 1.15 8.14 -12.13
N PRO A 41 0.87 6.83 -12.38
CA PRO A 41 -0.47 6.39 -12.75
C PRO A 41 -1.52 6.56 -11.65
N VAL A 42 -1.13 6.70 -10.38
CA VAL A 42 -2.04 6.76 -9.23
C VAL A 42 -2.99 7.95 -9.35
N ARG A 43 -2.46 9.12 -9.73
CA ARG A 43 -3.23 10.37 -9.78
C ARG A 43 -4.29 10.34 -10.88
N ASP A 44 -3.92 9.85 -12.06
CA ASP A 44 -4.85 9.73 -13.19
C ASP A 44 -5.90 8.64 -12.91
N GLY A 45 -5.51 7.49 -12.35
CA GLY A 45 -6.47 6.46 -11.94
C GLY A 45 -7.47 6.95 -10.89
N LEU A 46 -7.03 7.72 -9.89
CA LEU A 46 -7.91 8.33 -8.90
C LEU A 46 -8.83 9.41 -9.51
N ARG A 47 -8.38 10.13 -10.54
CA ARG A 47 -9.21 11.08 -11.30
C ARG A 47 -10.32 10.34 -12.05
N GLU A 48 -9.99 9.25 -12.75
CA GLU A 48 -10.99 8.45 -13.47
C GLU A 48 -12.03 7.84 -12.53
N ILE A 49 -11.60 7.28 -11.38
CA ILE A 49 -12.52 6.77 -10.36
C ILE A 49 -13.49 7.85 -9.89
N ARG A 50 -12.99 9.05 -9.65
CA ARG A 50 -13.82 10.19 -9.26
C ARG A 50 -14.81 10.58 -10.35
N ASP A 51 -14.39 10.65 -11.60
CA ASP A 51 -15.24 11.04 -12.71
C ASP A 51 -16.41 10.05 -12.90
N GLU A 52 -16.15 8.75 -12.70
CA GLU A 52 -17.19 7.72 -12.66
C GLU A 52 -18.11 7.87 -11.44
N MET A 53 -17.58 8.15 -10.26
CA MET A 53 -18.39 8.45 -9.06
C MET A 53 -19.30 9.70 -9.26
N GLN A 54 -18.78 10.76 -9.89
CA GLN A 54 -19.58 11.94 -10.24
C GLN A 54 -20.66 11.62 -11.27
N THR A 55 -20.34 10.75 -12.24
CA THR A 55 -21.31 10.28 -13.23
C THR A 55 -22.43 9.48 -12.58
N LEU A 56 -22.11 8.56 -11.66
CA LEU A 56 -23.10 7.85 -10.85
C LEU A 56 -23.97 8.84 -10.06
N SER A 57 -23.37 9.80 -9.36
CA SER A 57 -24.12 10.79 -8.58
C SER A 57 -25.12 11.57 -9.44
N ARG A 58 -24.74 11.97 -10.65
CA ARG A 58 -25.63 12.66 -11.60
C ARG A 58 -26.76 11.75 -12.06
N GLN A 59 -26.44 10.54 -12.53
CA GLN A 59 -27.42 9.56 -13.00
C GLN A 59 -28.42 9.18 -11.89
N ALA A 60 -27.93 8.95 -10.67
CA ALA A 60 -28.74 8.60 -9.52
C ALA A 60 -29.71 9.73 -9.13
N THR A 61 -29.24 10.98 -9.17
CA THR A 61 -30.08 12.15 -8.91
C THR A 61 -31.18 12.29 -9.97
N THR A 62 -30.84 12.18 -11.25
CA THR A 62 -31.81 12.25 -12.36
C THR A 62 -32.86 11.15 -12.25
N ALA A 63 -32.47 9.91 -12.00
CA ALA A 63 -33.42 8.80 -11.83
C ALA A 63 -34.30 8.95 -10.58
N SER A 64 -33.75 9.51 -9.50
CA SER A 64 -34.49 9.72 -8.25
C SER A 64 -35.57 10.79 -8.39
N LEU A 65 -35.30 11.84 -9.18
CA LEU A 65 -36.25 12.92 -9.47
C LEU A 65 -37.24 12.59 -10.60
N ASN A 66 -37.04 11.49 -11.32
CA ASN A 66 -37.93 11.09 -12.41
C ASN A 66 -39.29 10.62 -11.84
N ARG A 67 -40.33 11.42 -12.12
CA ARG A 67 -41.72 11.20 -11.68
C ARG A 67 -42.44 10.12 -12.49
N ASP A 68 -41.94 9.77 -13.67
CA ASP A 68 -42.53 8.76 -14.55
C ASP A 68 -42.18 7.34 -14.09
N LEU A 69 -41.16 7.21 -13.23
CA LEU A 69 -40.75 5.92 -12.66
C LEU A 69 -41.55 5.59 -11.39
N VAL A 70 -42.20 4.43 -11.39
CA VAL A 70 -42.74 3.82 -10.17
C VAL A 70 -41.60 3.49 -9.18
N PRO A 71 -41.85 3.51 -7.85
CA PRO A 71 -40.80 3.34 -6.84
C PRO A 71 -39.92 2.10 -7.01
N GLN A 72 -40.51 0.96 -7.37
CA GLN A 72 -39.77 -0.28 -7.60
C GLN A 72 -38.85 -0.20 -8.83
N ALA A 73 -39.31 0.41 -9.91
CA ALA A 73 -38.52 0.61 -11.13
C ALA A 73 -37.34 1.56 -10.86
N ARG A 74 -37.56 2.63 -10.09
CA ARG A 74 -36.51 3.56 -9.66
C ARG A 74 -35.41 2.85 -8.88
N VAL A 75 -35.76 2.04 -7.89
CA VAL A 75 -34.78 1.27 -7.10
C VAL A 75 -33.97 0.32 -8.00
N ARG A 76 -34.62 -0.32 -8.98
CA ARG A 76 -33.93 -1.20 -9.94
C ARG A 76 -32.92 -0.44 -10.79
N VAL A 77 -33.32 0.68 -11.40
CA VAL A 77 -32.43 1.52 -12.22
C VAL A 77 -31.24 2.03 -11.42
N LEU A 78 -31.45 2.46 -10.17
CA LEU A 78 -30.38 2.91 -9.29
C LEU A 78 -29.38 1.80 -8.93
N LYS A 79 -29.86 0.57 -8.73
CA LYS A 79 -28.98 -0.60 -8.58
C LYS A 79 -28.18 -0.87 -9.84
N GLU A 80 -28.80 -0.81 -11.01
CA GLU A 80 -28.13 -1.01 -12.30
C GLU A 80 -27.02 0.02 -12.53
N TYR A 81 -27.27 1.31 -12.26
CA TYR A 81 -26.22 2.34 -12.35
C TYR A 81 -25.07 2.11 -11.37
N ARG A 82 -25.37 1.66 -10.15
CA ARG A 82 -24.32 1.35 -9.17
C ARG A 82 -23.44 0.20 -9.64
N GLU A 83 -24.02 -0.89 -10.14
CA GLU A 83 -23.23 -2.03 -10.66
C GLU A 83 -22.40 -1.61 -11.87
N GLN A 84 -22.96 -0.82 -12.80
CA GLN A 84 -22.19 -0.28 -13.94
C GLN A 84 -21.02 0.59 -13.48
N ALA A 85 -21.22 1.48 -12.50
CA ALA A 85 -20.15 2.30 -11.94
C ALA A 85 -19.07 1.42 -11.29
N ARG A 86 -19.47 0.36 -10.58
CA ARG A 86 -18.55 -0.60 -9.96
C ARG A 86 -17.69 -1.31 -11.00
N GLU A 87 -18.29 -1.81 -12.08
CA GLU A 87 -17.59 -2.48 -13.18
C GLU A 87 -16.56 -1.57 -13.84
N LYS A 88 -16.88 -0.28 -14.01
CA LYS A 88 -15.96 0.72 -14.58
C LYS A 88 -14.86 1.16 -13.62
N ILE A 89 -15.15 1.25 -12.32
CA ILE A 89 -14.20 1.67 -11.29
C ILE A 89 -13.19 0.56 -10.97
N ALA A 90 -13.62 -0.71 -10.98
CA ALA A 90 -12.80 -1.87 -10.62
C ALA A 90 -11.41 -1.93 -11.30
N PRO A 91 -11.25 -1.79 -12.64
CA PRO A 91 -9.94 -1.83 -13.28
C PRO A 91 -9.02 -0.69 -12.79
N ASN A 92 -9.56 0.52 -12.62
CA ASN A 92 -8.80 1.67 -12.14
C ASN A 92 -8.41 1.53 -10.67
N ALA A 93 -9.30 1.01 -9.83
CA ALA A 93 -9.00 0.73 -8.42
C ALA A 93 -7.87 -0.31 -8.27
N SER A 94 -7.90 -1.35 -9.12
CA SER A 94 -6.83 -2.36 -9.18
C SER A 94 -5.50 -1.76 -9.65
N ALA A 95 -5.52 -0.95 -10.72
CA ALA A 95 -4.33 -0.29 -11.25
C ALA A 95 -3.70 0.69 -10.23
N VAL A 96 -4.53 1.48 -9.55
CA VAL A 96 -4.10 2.37 -8.45
C VAL A 96 -3.46 1.56 -7.33
N THR A 97 -4.10 0.47 -6.90
CA THR A 97 -3.58 -0.39 -5.84
C THR A 97 -2.22 -0.98 -6.21
N ALA A 98 -2.08 -1.52 -7.43
CA ALA A 98 -0.84 -2.07 -7.92
C ALA A 98 0.28 -1.02 -8.01
N ALA A 99 -0.03 0.18 -8.49
CA ALA A 99 0.94 1.28 -8.59
C ALA A 99 1.43 1.75 -7.20
N VAL A 100 0.52 1.88 -6.23
CA VAL A 100 0.87 2.19 -4.83
C VAL A 100 1.76 1.08 -4.23
N GLN A 101 1.36 -0.17 -4.36
CA GLN A 101 2.13 -1.32 -3.86
C GLN A 101 3.53 -1.36 -4.49
N ARG A 102 3.61 -1.16 -5.81
CA ARG A 102 4.90 -1.13 -6.51
C ARG A 102 5.81 0.00 -6.03
N THR A 103 5.24 1.17 -5.76
CA THR A 103 5.97 2.32 -5.20
C THR A 103 6.55 1.98 -3.82
N ILE A 104 5.73 1.35 -2.97
CA ILE A 104 6.13 0.92 -1.61
C ILE A 104 7.22 -0.16 -1.68
N GLU A 105 7.11 -1.12 -2.59
CA GLU A 105 8.13 -2.17 -2.81
C GLU A 105 9.49 -1.58 -3.19
N ILE A 106 9.52 -0.64 -4.14
CA ILE A 106 10.76 0.01 -4.57
C ILE A 106 11.42 0.75 -3.40
N LEU A 107 10.64 1.43 -2.56
CA LEU A 107 11.15 2.11 -1.37
C LEU A 107 11.64 1.13 -0.30
N ARG A 108 10.96 0.00 -0.13
CA ARG A 108 11.39 -1.09 0.76
C ARG A 108 12.76 -1.64 0.32
N GLU A 109 12.93 -1.90 -0.96
CA GLU A 109 14.19 -2.39 -1.55
C GLU A 109 15.31 -1.35 -1.39
N ALA A 110 15.02 -0.08 -1.69
CA ALA A 110 16.00 1.00 -1.60
C ALA A 110 16.39 1.36 -0.14
N SER A 111 15.49 1.17 0.82
CA SER A 111 15.76 1.39 2.26
C SER A 111 16.41 0.19 2.96
N SER A 112 16.62 -0.92 2.24
CA SER A 112 17.30 -2.11 2.76
C SER A 112 18.82 -2.00 2.60
N PRO A 113 19.62 -2.70 3.43
CA PRO A 113 21.07 -2.81 3.22
C PRO A 113 21.34 -3.23 1.78
N GLN A 114 22.21 -2.51 1.07
CA GLN A 114 22.56 -2.83 -0.30
C GLN A 114 23.60 -3.94 -0.35
N ARG A 115 23.58 -4.74 -1.42
CA ARG A 115 24.60 -5.76 -1.65
C ARG A 115 25.97 -5.06 -1.69
N PRO A 116 26.93 -5.41 -0.81
CA PRO A 116 28.27 -4.84 -0.87
C PRO A 116 28.92 -5.12 -2.24
N ALA A 117 29.79 -4.25 -2.72
CA ALA A 117 30.69 -4.53 -3.85
C ALA A 117 31.98 -5.25 -3.34
N PRO A 118 32.73 -5.98 -4.19
CA PRO A 118 32.54 -6.27 -5.61
C PRO A 118 31.67 -7.52 -5.86
N HIS A 119 31.01 -7.58 -7.02
CA HIS A 119 30.18 -8.73 -7.42
C HIS A 119 31.00 -9.79 -8.18
N ASP A 120 31.99 -10.36 -7.50
CA ASP A 120 32.90 -11.37 -8.05
C ASP A 120 32.69 -12.76 -7.42
N ALA A 121 33.40 -13.76 -7.95
CA ALA A 121 33.30 -15.15 -7.50
C ALA A 121 33.70 -15.34 -6.02
N ALA A 122 34.59 -14.49 -5.50
CA ALA A 122 35.00 -14.54 -4.10
C ALA A 122 33.86 -14.07 -3.19
N GLN A 123 33.18 -12.98 -3.57
CA GLN A 123 32.01 -12.50 -2.84
C GLN A 123 30.85 -13.50 -2.93
N GLU A 124 30.60 -14.12 -4.09
CA GLU A 124 29.57 -15.17 -4.21
C GLU A 124 29.88 -16.36 -3.29
N THR A 125 31.14 -16.77 -3.19
CA THR A 125 31.58 -17.82 -2.27
C THR A 125 31.34 -17.41 -0.81
N ALA A 126 31.62 -16.16 -0.44
CA ALA A 126 31.34 -15.63 0.89
C ALA A 126 29.84 -15.59 1.20
N ILE A 127 29.01 -15.21 0.22
CA ILE A 127 27.54 -15.22 0.34
C ILE A 127 27.05 -16.65 0.58
N LEU A 128 27.55 -17.63 -0.17
CA LEU A 128 27.20 -19.04 0.02
C LEU A 128 27.63 -19.55 1.40
N GLY A 129 28.82 -19.17 1.86
CA GLY A 129 29.30 -19.48 3.22
C GLY A 129 28.37 -18.89 4.29
N ILE A 130 27.99 -17.62 4.17
CA ILE A 130 27.04 -16.98 5.10
C ILE A 130 25.68 -17.68 5.08
N LYS A 131 25.15 -18.03 3.89
CA LYS A 131 23.89 -18.76 3.79
C LYS A 131 23.98 -20.12 4.47
N ALA A 132 25.05 -20.88 4.27
CA ALA A 132 25.27 -22.18 4.91
C ALA A 132 25.40 -22.04 6.44
N ASP A 133 26.15 -21.04 6.92
CA ASP A 133 26.27 -20.75 8.35
C ASP A 133 24.92 -20.39 8.97
N LEU A 134 24.14 -19.53 8.32
CA LEU A 134 22.80 -19.15 8.78
C LEU A 134 21.87 -20.36 8.79
N GLN A 135 21.90 -21.22 7.76
CA GLN A 135 21.14 -22.47 7.73
C GLN A 135 21.51 -23.39 8.91
N MET A 136 22.81 -23.56 9.18
CA MET A 136 23.29 -24.38 10.29
C MET A 136 22.85 -23.81 11.64
N VAL A 137 22.99 -22.49 11.83
CA VAL A 137 22.55 -21.82 13.05
C VAL A 137 21.04 -21.98 13.20
N LEU A 138 20.25 -21.81 12.16
CA LEU A 138 18.79 -21.88 12.20
C LEU A 138 18.22 -23.31 12.17
N ALA A 139 19.05 -24.32 11.87
CA ALA A 139 18.67 -25.73 11.76
C ALA A 139 17.95 -26.36 12.98
N PRO A 140 18.25 -26.01 14.26
CA PRO A 140 17.58 -26.60 15.41
C PRO A 140 16.05 -26.54 15.30
N ALA A 141 15.38 -27.63 15.70
CA ALA A 141 13.93 -27.73 15.66
C ALA A 141 13.28 -26.69 16.59
N GLY A 142 12.41 -25.87 16.03
CA GLY A 142 11.61 -24.88 16.71
C GLY A 142 10.33 -24.62 15.92
N THR A 143 9.39 -23.90 16.51
CA THR A 143 8.19 -23.46 15.78
C THR A 143 8.58 -22.38 14.74
N GLY A 144 7.72 -22.12 13.75
CA GLY A 144 7.96 -21.01 12.81
C GLY A 144 8.06 -19.64 13.50
N LEU A 145 7.42 -19.48 14.67
CA LEU A 145 7.56 -18.30 15.51
C LEU A 145 8.96 -18.21 16.17
N ASP A 146 9.50 -19.33 16.65
CA ASP A 146 10.88 -19.37 17.16
C ASP A 146 11.88 -19.07 16.04
N LEU A 147 11.60 -19.57 14.84
CA LEU A 147 12.48 -19.38 13.69
C LEU A 147 12.53 -17.91 13.25
N THR A 148 11.38 -17.24 13.14
CA THR A 148 11.31 -15.80 12.85
C THR A 148 11.96 -14.95 13.93
N ALA A 149 11.78 -15.29 15.22
CA ALA A 149 12.44 -14.59 16.31
C ALA A 149 13.98 -14.72 16.24
N ARG A 150 14.50 -15.88 15.81
CA ARG A 150 15.93 -16.10 15.64
C ARG A 150 16.49 -15.35 14.43
N LEU A 151 15.78 -15.35 13.30
CA LEU A 151 16.12 -14.51 12.14
C LEU A 151 16.22 -13.04 12.53
N ARG A 152 15.24 -12.53 13.29
CA ARG A 152 15.26 -11.15 13.83
C ARG A 152 16.52 -10.87 14.65
N ARG A 153 16.86 -11.75 15.61
CA ARG A 153 18.07 -11.57 16.45
C ARG A 153 19.36 -11.59 15.64
N LEU A 154 19.44 -12.43 14.61
CA LEU A 154 20.60 -12.48 13.71
C LEU A 154 20.74 -11.20 12.91
N LEU A 155 19.63 -10.63 12.44
CA LEU A 155 19.64 -9.34 11.74
C LEU A 155 20.05 -8.20 12.68
N GLU A 156 19.42 -8.10 13.86
CA GLU A 156 19.77 -7.08 14.86
C GLU A 156 21.26 -7.14 15.23
N ARG A 157 21.82 -8.35 15.33
CA ARG A 157 23.25 -8.54 15.56
C ARG A 157 24.09 -8.10 14.36
N ALA A 158 23.75 -8.52 13.14
CA ALA A 158 24.49 -8.13 11.94
C ALA A 158 24.52 -6.61 11.75
N LEU A 159 23.39 -5.93 12.00
CA LEU A 159 23.30 -4.47 11.94
C LEU A 159 24.14 -3.79 13.03
N ARG A 160 24.11 -4.31 14.27
CA ARG A 160 24.90 -3.77 15.38
C ARG A 160 26.42 -3.95 15.16
N ASP A 161 26.81 -5.11 14.65
CA ASP A 161 28.20 -5.48 14.42
C ASP A 161 28.76 -4.84 13.14
N GLY A 162 27.93 -4.17 12.34
CA GLY A 162 28.32 -3.57 11.05
C GLY A 162 28.59 -4.58 9.94
N ASP A 163 28.09 -5.81 10.08
CA ASP A 163 28.22 -6.90 9.10
C ASP A 163 27.24 -6.68 7.94
N THR A 164 27.64 -5.82 7.00
CA THR A 164 26.79 -5.38 5.88
C THR A 164 26.41 -6.51 4.94
N LEU A 165 27.30 -7.49 4.73
CA LEU A 165 27.02 -8.63 3.85
C LEU A 165 25.99 -9.58 4.47
N ARG A 166 26.13 -9.92 5.76
CA ARG A 166 25.13 -10.75 6.45
C ARG A 166 23.80 -10.01 6.62
N ALA A 167 23.83 -8.71 6.93
CA ALA A 167 22.61 -7.90 7.00
C ALA A 167 21.89 -7.89 5.64
N TRP A 168 22.61 -7.72 4.52
CA TRP A 168 22.03 -7.82 3.19
C TRP A 168 21.43 -9.20 2.91
N VAL A 169 22.13 -10.30 3.22
CA VAL A 169 21.59 -11.67 3.02
C VAL A 169 20.27 -11.86 3.79
N LEU A 170 20.21 -11.41 5.05
CA LEU A 170 19.01 -11.53 5.88
C LEU A 170 17.85 -10.65 5.38
N CYS A 171 18.13 -9.50 4.80
CA CYS A 171 17.11 -8.63 4.19
C CYS A 171 16.72 -9.04 2.76
N SER A 172 17.44 -9.98 2.14
CA SER A 172 17.13 -10.49 0.81
C SER A 172 16.00 -11.55 0.84
N GLN A 173 15.55 -11.96 -0.34
CA GLN A 173 14.55 -13.03 -0.53
C GLN A 173 14.94 -14.35 0.19
N TRP A 174 16.23 -14.56 0.46
CA TRP A 174 16.72 -15.76 1.15
C TRP A 174 16.01 -16.04 2.49
N GLY A 175 15.67 -15.01 3.26
CA GLY A 175 14.97 -15.19 4.55
C GLY A 175 13.57 -15.74 4.37
N GLU A 176 12.83 -15.25 3.36
CA GLU A 176 11.49 -15.72 3.02
C GLU A 176 11.55 -17.14 2.44
N ASP A 177 12.47 -17.40 1.51
CA ASP A 177 12.69 -18.73 0.94
C ASP A 177 13.04 -19.76 2.02
N TYR A 178 13.85 -19.36 3.01
CA TYR A 178 14.20 -20.22 4.12
C TYR A 178 12.99 -20.56 5.00
N LEU A 179 12.14 -19.58 5.33
CA LEU A 179 10.90 -19.83 6.09
C LEU A 179 9.97 -20.80 5.33
N THR A 180 9.79 -20.59 4.03
CA THR A 180 9.00 -21.48 3.18
C THR A 180 9.57 -22.90 3.15
N SER A 181 10.90 -23.05 3.02
CA SER A 181 11.57 -24.37 3.05
C SER A 181 11.45 -25.13 4.38
N ARG A 182 10.96 -24.47 5.43
CA ARG A 182 10.79 -25.02 6.79
C ARG A 182 9.32 -25.15 7.18
N ASP A 183 8.42 -25.18 6.21
CA ASP A 183 6.97 -25.24 6.41
C ASP A 183 6.43 -24.11 7.31
N ALA A 184 7.05 -22.93 7.20
CA ALA A 184 6.74 -21.74 7.99
C ALA A 184 6.26 -20.55 7.13
N GLU A 185 5.65 -20.84 5.97
CA GLU A 185 5.16 -19.84 5.01
C GLU A 185 4.21 -18.81 5.65
N GLN A 186 3.37 -19.25 6.60
CA GLN A 186 2.45 -18.36 7.32
C GLN A 186 3.15 -17.23 8.10
N TYR A 187 4.47 -17.34 8.32
CA TYR A 187 5.28 -16.35 9.01
C TYR A 187 6.05 -15.39 8.07
N VAL A 188 5.98 -15.58 6.75
CA VAL A 188 6.66 -14.70 5.77
C VAL A 188 6.18 -13.26 5.89
N SER A 189 4.87 -13.04 6.02
CA SER A 189 4.29 -11.70 6.24
C SER A 189 4.79 -11.03 7.52
N SER A 190 4.93 -11.81 8.60
CA SER A 190 5.48 -11.34 9.88
C SER A 190 6.96 -10.99 9.75
N TRP A 191 7.71 -11.75 8.94
CA TRP A 191 9.11 -11.47 8.68
C TRP A 191 9.31 -10.11 7.99
N SER A 192 8.51 -9.80 6.96
CA SER A 192 8.57 -8.49 6.30
C SER A 192 8.29 -7.33 7.27
N ILE A 193 7.35 -7.50 8.21
CA ILE A 193 7.07 -6.52 9.27
C ILE A 193 8.29 -6.38 10.20
N TYR A 194 8.89 -7.48 10.64
CA TYR A 194 10.07 -7.44 11.50
C TYR A 194 11.30 -6.84 10.83
N LEU A 195 11.51 -7.11 9.55
CA LEU A 195 12.53 -6.43 8.74
C LEU A 195 12.31 -4.92 8.79
N SER A 196 11.06 -4.49 8.57
CA SER A 196 10.70 -3.08 8.63
C SER A 196 11.03 -2.45 9.99
N GLU A 197 10.51 -3.03 11.08
CA GLU A 197 10.75 -2.53 12.43
C GLU A 197 12.23 -2.49 12.81
N THR A 198 12.97 -3.54 12.45
CA THR A 198 14.37 -3.71 12.84
C THR A 198 15.22 -2.67 12.13
N LEU A 199 15.09 -2.55 10.81
CA LEU A 199 15.85 -1.59 10.04
C LEU A 199 15.50 -0.13 10.43
N SER A 200 14.26 0.15 10.83
CA SER A 200 13.88 1.50 11.32
C SER A 200 14.56 1.87 12.65
N LYS A 201 14.94 0.87 13.49
CA LYS A 201 15.74 1.12 14.72
C LYS A 201 17.22 1.35 14.44
N PHE A 202 17.75 0.76 13.38
CA PHE A 202 19.17 0.81 13.02
C PHE A 202 19.43 1.76 11.83
N THR A 203 18.50 2.69 11.59
CA THR A 203 18.54 3.57 10.42
C THR A 203 19.81 4.43 10.43
N PRO A 204 20.72 4.25 9.46
CA PRO A 204 21.91 5.09 9.36
C PRO A 204 21.54 6.53 8.99
N ALA A 205 22.32 7.51 9.45
CA ALA A 205 22.23 8.86 8.91
C ALA A 205 22.57 8.87 7.40
N GLY A 206 21.97 9.80 6.65
CA GLY A 206 22.18 9.97 5.21
C GLY A 206 21.09 9.32 4.35
N GLN A 207 21.42 9.06 3.08
CA GLN A 207 20.43 8.75 2.05
C GLN A 207 19.55 7.52 2.36
N ILE A 208 20.13 6.45 2.92
CA ILE A 208 19.38 5.24 3.28
C ILE A 208 18.33 5.56 4.36
N GLY A 209 18.68 6.40 5.33
CA GLY A 209 17.74 6.81 6.37
C GLY A 209 16.63 7.73 5.88
N GLU A 210 16.93 8.60 4.92
CA GLU A 210 15.90 9.41 4.26
C GLU A 210 14.92 8.56 3.45
N VAL A 211 15.41 7.55 2.72
CA VAL A 211 14.56 6.59 1.98
C VAL A 211 13.74 5.73 2.95
N ARG A 212 14.29 5.40 4.12
CA ARG A 212 13.59 4.68 5.17
C ARG A 212 12.43 5.48 5.76
N ASN A 213 12.69 6.73 6.13
CA ASN A 213 11.63 7.62 6.61
C ASN A 213 10.55 7.82 5.54
N ALA A 214 10.94 7.95 4.28
CA ALA A 214 10.00 7.98 3.15
C ALA A 214 9.13 6.72 3.06
N TYR A 215 9.72 5.52 3.23
CA TYR A 215 8.97 4.27 3.27
C TYR A 215 8.00 4.21 4.47
N ASP A 216 8.45 4.60 5.67
CA ASP A 216 7.63 4.58 6.89
C ASP A 216 6.46 5.58 6.79
N ASP A 217 6.71 6.79 6.25
CA ASP A 217 5.68 7.80 6.00
C ASP A 217 4.61 7.29 5.02
N LEU A 218 5.03 6.66 3.92
CA LEU A 218 4.12 6.16 2.88
C LEU A 218 3.34 4.90 3.30
N THR A 219 3.92 4.08 4.16
CA THR A 219 3.26 2.87 4.65
C THR A 219 2.30 3.12 5.83
N ASN A 220 2.32 4.32 6.40
CA ASN A 220 1.37 4.72 7.45
C ASN A 220 -0.08 4.55 6.94
N PRO A 221 -0.91 3.72 7.60
CA PRO A 221 -2.27 3.44 7.12
C PRO A 221 -3.25 4.61 7.28
N GLN A 222 -2.94 5.60 8.12
CA GLN A 222 -3.82 6.74 8.38
C GLN A 222 -3.56 7.92 7.45
N THR A 223 -2.29 8.16 7.12
CA THR A 223 -1.87 9.37 6.38
C THR A 223 -1.09 9.05 5.11
N GLY A 224 -0.55 7.83 4.97
CA GLY A 224 0.29 7.43 3.86
C GLY A 224 -0.48 6.84 2.67
N ALA A 225 0.26 6.49 1.63
CA ALA A 225 -0.29 5.89 0.41
C ALA A 225 -0.97 4.54 0.65
N THR A 226 -0.59 3.77 1.67
CA THR A 226 -1.32 2.54 2.05
C THR A 226 -2.78 2.83 2.39
N GLY A 227 -3.10 4.02 2.90
CA GLY A 227 -4.47 4.47 3.11
C GLY A 227 -5.30 4.48 1.82
N ILE A 228 -4.69 4.82 0.68
CA ILE A 228 -5.34 4.78 -0.64
C ILE A 228 -5.73 3.34 -0.99
N VAL A 229 -4.84 2.38 -0.77
CA VAL A 229 -5.11 0.95 -1.00
C VAL A 229 -6.27 0.47 -0.11
N LEU A 230 -6.26 0.85 1.16
CA LEU A 230 -7.35 0.55 2.08
C LEU A 230 -8.67 1.14 1.57
N ALA A 231 -8.66 2.40 1.12
CA ALA A 231 -9.83 3.06 0.57
C ALA A 231 -10.36 2.34 -0.68
N MET A 232 -9.48 1.98 -1.63
CA MET A 232 -9.85 1.23 -2.84
C MET A 232 -10.55 -0.09 -2.48
N ASN A 233 -9.97 -0.85 -1.55
CA ASN A 233 -10.41 -2.21 -1.23
C ASN A 233 -11.63 -2.26 -0.30
N THR A 234 -11.89 -1.22 0.51
CA THR A 234 -12.89 -1.29 1.59
C THR A 234 -13.93 -0.19 1.57
N LEU A 235 -13.61 0.99 1.02
CA LEU A 235 -14.48 2.16 1.09
C LEU A 235 -15.23 2.43 -0.22
N ILE A 236 -14.69 2.06 -1.39
CA ILE A 236 -15.35 2.31 -2.69
C ILE A 236 -16.82 1.88 -2.67
N ASP A 237 -17.08 0.63 -2.31
CA ASP A 237 -18.45 0.09 -2.33
C ASP A 237 -19.38 0.83 -1.36
N ARG A 238 -18.86 1.27 -0.20
CA ARG A 238 -19.63 2.04 0.79
C ARG A 238 -19.96 3.42 0.25
N VAL A 239 -19.01 4.06 -0.42
CA VAL A 239 -19.19 5.37 -1.08
C VAL A 239 -20.23 5.29 -2.19
N LEU A 240 -20.15 4.27 -3.06
CA LEU A 240 -21.11 4.08 -4.15
C LEU A 240 -22.54 3.84 -3.61
N ASN A 241 -22.68 3.04 -2.56
CA ASN A 241 -23.96 2.82 -1.90
C ASN A 241 -24.51 4.12 -1.29
N GLU A 242 -23.66 4.86 -0.57
CA GLU A 242 -24.05 6.11 0.06
C GLU A 242 -24.46 7.18 -0.97
N MET A 243 -23.80 7.24 -2.13
CA MET A 243 -24.19 8.14 -3.24
C MET A 243 -25.60 7.84 -3.76
N VAL A 244 -25.93 6.56 -3.94
CA VAL A 244 -27.27 6.15 -4.35
C VAL A 244 -28.30 6.46 -3.26
N GLU A 245 -28.00 6.15 -2.01
CA GLU A 245 -28.89 6.42 -0.87
C GLU A 245 -29.12 7.92 -0.66
N ALA A 246 -28.10 8.75 -0.82
CA ALA A 246 -28.21 10.21 -0.76
C ALA A 246 -29.09 10.75 -1.91
N ALA A 247 -28.94 10.21 -3.12
CA ALA A 247 -29.80 10.57 -4.25
C ALA A 247 -31.27 10.18 -4.01
N VAL A 248 -31.53 9.00 -3.43
CA VAL A 248 -32.89 8.55 -3.06
C VAL A 248 -33.50 9.44 -1.99
N ARG A 249 -32.71 9.85 -0.99
CA ARG A 249 -33.15 10.73 0.11
C ARG A 249 -33.49 12.14 -0.36
N ALA A 250 -33.05 12.55 -1.56
CA ALA A 250 -33.29 13.87 -2.12
C ALA A 250 -32.94 15.03 -1.16
N GLU A 251 -31.76 14.95 -0.52
CA GLU A 251 -31.06 16.18 -0.14
C GLU A 251 -30.50 16.75 -1.45
N GLY A 252 -31.17 17.73 -2.05
CA GLY A 252 -30.78 18.37 -3.33
C GLY A 252 -29.43 19.12 -3.31
N ASN A 253 -28.50 18.75 -2.43
CA ASN A 253 -27.16 19.30 -2.34
C ASN A 253 -26.20 18.39 -3.10
N ALA A 254 -25.44 18.97 -4.02
CA ALA A 254 -24.39 18.30 -4.77
C ALA A 254 -23.43 17.56 -3.80
N ILE A 255 -23.29 16.25 -3.97
CA ILE A 255 -22.25 15.48 -3.29
C ILE A 255 -20.91 15.98 -3.83
N VAL A 256 -20.20 16.77 -3.04
CA VAL A 256 -18.92 17.35 -3.45
C VAL A 256 -17.79 16.36 -3.15
N LEU A 257 -17.23 15.74 -4.19
CA LEU A 257 -15.97 15.00 -4.11
C LEU A 257 -14.80 16.02 -4.19
N THR A 258 -14.17 16.30 -3.05
CA THR A 258 -13.22 17.41 -2.86
C THR A 258 -11.76 17.03 -2.52
N PRO A 259 -11.19 15.84 -2.81
CA PRO A 259 -9.74 15.79 -2.76
C PRO A 259 -9.23 16.65 -3.91
N SER A 260 -8.68 17.83 -3.65
CA SER A 260 -8.03 18.65 -4.67
C SER A 260 -6.96 17.80 -5.37
N LEU A 261 -7.18 17.43 -6.64
CA LEU A 261 -6.20 16.75 -7.51
C LEU A 261 -5.50 17.75 -8.43
N THR A 262 -5.46 19.02 -8.03
CA THR A 262 -4.77 20.12 -8.72
C THR A 262 -3.27 19.95 -8.62
#